data_AF-A0A932KWD5-F1
#
_entry.id   AF-A0A932KWD5-F1
#
_cell.length_a   1.000
_cell.length_b   1.000
_cell.length_c   1.000
_cell.angle_alpha   90.00
_cell.angle_beta   90.00
_cell.angle_gamma   90.00
#
_symmetry.space_group_name_H-M   'P 1'
#
loop_
_entity.id
_entity.type
_entity.pdbx_description
1 polymer ?
#
loop_
_entity_poly.entity_id
_entity_poly.type
_entity_poly.pdbx_seq_one_letter_code
_entity_poly.pdbx_strand_id
1 'polypeptide(L)' 'MARSVYETIFSAVSAARRAGLDCADQRMAARVVLLANNSELSPDIARTLVDKLYPDIFLSDGRSPQLPW' A
#
# COMPACT_ATOMS: atom_id res chain seq x y z
N MET A 1 11.44 3.06 -17.47
CA MET A 1 11.78 2.16 -16.35
C MET A 1 10.53 1.96 -15.53
N ALA A 2 9.96 0.75 -15.51
CA ALA A 2 8.78 0.48 -14.69
C ALA A 2 9.21 0.43 -13.22
N ARG A 3 8.68 1.35 -12.41
CA ARG A 3 8.84 1.29 -10.95
C ARG A 3 8.27 -0.03 -10.46
N SER A 4 8.95 -0.72 -9.55
CA SER A 4 8.44 -1.98 -9.00
C SER A 4 7.05 -1.77 -8.38
N VAL A 5 6.17 -2.76 -8.50
CA VAL A 5 4.84 -2.77 -7.86
C VAL A 5 4.99 -2.53 -6.35
N TYR A 6 5.98 -3.18 -5.73
CA TYR A 6 6.27 -3.02 -4.31
C TYR A 6 6.63 -1.57 -3.97
N GLU A 7 7.56 -0.95 -4.71
CA GLU A 7 7.98 0.43 -4.46
C GLU A 7 6.83 1.43 -4.63
N THR A 8 5.95 1.19 -5.61
CA THR A 8 4.77 2.03 -5.85
C THR A 8 3.82 1.96 -4.65
N ILE A 9 3.51 0.75 -4.16
CA ILE A 9 2.63 0.55 -3.02
C ILE A 9 3.28 1.10 -1.75
N PHE A 10 4.55 0.79 -1.49
CA PHE A 10 5.30 1.30 -0.34
C PHE A 10 5.29 2.83 -0.31
N SER A 11 5.64 3.48 -1.42
CA SER A 11 5.67 4.95 -1.51
C SER A 11 4.29 5.57 -1.25
N ALA A 12 3.23 5.00 -1.80
CA ALA A 12 1.87 5.49 -1.60
C ALA A 12 1.40 5.30 -0.15
N VAL A 13 1.64 4.14 0.47
CA VAL A 13 1.32 3.89 1.89
C VAL A 13 2.08 4.84 2.80
N SER A 14 3.39 5.02 2.59
CA SER A 14 4.20 5.94 3.40
C SER A 14 3.78 7.41 3.20
N ALA A 15 3.33 7.81 2.02
CA ALA A 15 2.78 9.15 1.79
C ALA A 15 1.44 9.34 2.51
N ALA A 16 0.49 8.41 2.34
CA ALA A 16 -0.80 8.42 3.01
C ALA A 16 -0.66 8.45 4.54
N ARG A 17 0.28 7.67 5.07
CA ARG A 17 0.59 7.65 6.50
C ARG A 17 1.14 8.98 7.01
N ARG A 18 2.07 9.61 6.28
CA ARG A 18 2.60 10.94 6.64
C ARG A 18 1.52 12.01 6.61
N ALA A 19 0.47 11.82 5.82
CA ALA A 19 -0.71 12.68 5.82
C ALA A 19 -1.71 12.37 6.97
N GLY A 20 -1.42 11.40 7.83
CA GLY A 20 -2.26 11.03 8.97
C GLY A 20 -3.47 10.15 8.62
N LEU A 21 -3.50 9.56 7.42
CA LEU A 21 -4.60 8.70 6.99
C LEU A 21 -4.61 7.36 7.75
N ASP A 22 -5.79 6.79 7.93
CA ASP A 22 -5.94 5.49 8.60
C ASP A 22 -5.51 4.32 7.70
N CYS A 23 -5.55 3.09 8.23
CA CYS A 23 -5.13 1.92 7.48
C CYS A 23 -6.02 1.60 6.26
N ALA A 24 -7.32 1.94 6.30
CA ALA A 24 -8.22 1.71 5.17
C ALA A 24 -7.90 2.70 4.04
N ASP A 25 -7.72 3.97 4.39
CA ASP A 25 -7.36 5.04 3.48
C ASP A 25 -5.96 4.87 2.90
N GLN A 26 -4.99 4.40 3.70
CA GLN A 26 -3.65 4.05 3.20
C GLN A 26 -3.69 2.98 2.12
N ARG A 27 -4.49 1.92 2.30
CA ARG A 27 -4.67 0.86 1.29
C ARG A 27 -5.38 1.40 0.05
N MET A 28 -6.41 2.23 0.24
CA MET A 28 -7.13 2.84 -0.87
C MET A 28 -6.20 3.73 -1.71
N ALA A 29 -5.40 4.58 -1.07
CA ALA A 29 -4.40 5.43 -1.74
C ALA A 29 -3.40 4.58 -2.54
N ALA A 30 -2.90 3.49 -1.96
CA ALA A 30 -1.98 2.59 -2.65
C ALA A 30 -2.62 1.93 -3.88
N ARG A 31 -3.89 1.52 -3.80
CA ARG A 31 -4.62 0.94 -4.94
C ARG A 31 -4.82 1.95 -6.05
N VAL A 32 -5.20 3.18 -5.72
CA VAL A 32 -5.40 4.27 -6.71
C VAL A 32 -4.10 4.58 -7.42
N VAL A 33 -3.00 4.76 -6.68
CA VAL A 33 -1.69 5.04 -7.26
C VAL A 33 -1.20 3.89 -8.13
N LEU A 34 -1.43 2.64 -7.70
CA LEU A 34 -1.03 1.46 -8.48
C LEU A 34 -1.77 1.37 -9.81
N LEU A 35 -3.09 1.62 -9.82
CA LEU A 35 -3.90 1.64 -11.04
C LEU A 35 -3.54 2.81 -11.95
N ALA A 36 -3.24 3.98 -11.39
CA ALA A 36 -2.78 5.14 -12.16
C ALA A 36 -1.42 4.89 -12.84
N ASN A 37 -0.52 4.14 -12.18
CA ASN A 37 0.78 3.77 -12.74
C ASN A 37 0.70 2.59 -13.72
N ASN A 38 -0.35 1.76 -13.65
CA ASN A 38 -0.50 0.59 -14.50
C ASN A 38 -1.97 0.41 -14.90
N SER A 39 -2.37 1.07 -15.99
CA SER A 39 -3.75 1.08 -16.48
C SER A 39 -4.25 -0.26 -17.02
N GLU A 40 -3.35 -1.20 -17.32
CA GLU A 40 -3.69 -2.56 -17.74
C GLU A 40 -3.98 -3.48 -16.54
N LEU A 41 -3.63 -3.04 -15.32
CA LEU A 41 -3.86 -3.80 -14.12
C LEU A 41 -5.34 -3.76 -13.73
N SER A 42 -5.95 -4.92 -13.57
CA SER A 42 -7.33 -5.01 -13.07
C SER A 42 -7.45 -4.45 -11.63
N PRO A 43 -8.54 -3.74 -11.30
CA PRO A 43 -8.84 -3.28 -9.94
C PRO A 43 -8.80 -4.38 -8.87
N ASP A 44 -9.16 -5.61 -9.23
CA ASP A 44 -9.14 -6.77 -8.33
C ASP A 44 -7.73 -7.31 -8.09
N ILE A 45 -6.89 -7.27 -9.12
CA ILE A 45 -5.47 -7.65 -8.99
C ILE A 45 -4.75 -6.58 -8.16
N ALA A 46 -5.00 -5.30 -8.42
CA ALA A 46 -4.46 -4.19 -7.63
C ALA A 46 -4.84 -4.32 -6.15
N ARG A 47 -6.10 -4.68 -5.85
CA ARG A 47 -6.55 -4.99 -4.49
C ARG A 47 -5.74 -6.09 -3.85
N THR A 48 -5.64 -7.22 -4.55
CA THR A 48 -4.97 -8.41 -4.04
C THR A 48 -3.50 -8.14 -3.74
N LEU A 49 -2.82 -7.38 -4.60
CA LEU A 49 -1.43 -6.99 -4.41
C LEU A 49 -1.26 -6.09 -3.17
N VAL A 50 -2.11 -5.07 -3.03
CA VAL A 50 -2.05 -4.17 -1.86
C VAL A 50 -2.36 -4.93 -0.58
N ASP A 51 -3.41 -5.74 -0.54
CA ASP A 51 -3.81 -6.48 0.66
C ASP A 51 -2.73 -7.47 1.10
N LYS A 52 -2.01 -8.10 0.16
CA LYS A 52 -0.90 -9.02 0.46
C LYS A 52 0.37 -8.31 0.92
N LEU A 53 0.70 -7.15 0.36
CA LEU A 53 1.96 -6.45 0.65
C LEU A 53 1.83 -5.45 1.82
N TYR A 54 0.62 -4.96 2.10
CA TYR A 54 0.38 -3.97 3.14
C TYR A 54 0.85 -4.41 4.54
N PRO A 55 0.66 -5.67 5.00
CA PRO A 55 1.16 -6.11 6.30
C PRO A 55 2.68 -5.99 6.43
N ASP A 56 3.40 -6.37 5.38
CA ASP A 56 4.87 -6.30 5.34
C ASP A 56 5.36 -4.84 5.34
N ILE A 57 4.70 -3.98 4.56
CA ILE A 57 4.96 -2.52 4.54
C ILE A 57 4.65 -1.89 5.90
N PHE A 58 3.57 -2.33 6.56
CA PHE A 58 3.16 -1.83 7.85
C PHE A 58 4.20 -2.14 8.94
N LEU A 59 4.76 -3.36 8.91
CA LEU A 59 5.78 -3.83 9.84
C LEU A 59 7.16 -3.23 9.57
N SER A 60 7.53 -3.08 8.30
CA SER A 60 8.84 -2.53 7.87
C SER A 60 9.06 -1.07 8.30
N ASP A 61 7.98 -0.35 8.58
CA ASP A 61 8.02 1.08 8.90
C ASP A 61 8.00 1.34 10.43
N GLY A 62 8.43 0.34 11.22
CA GLY A 62 8.73 0.49 12.65
C GLY A 62 7.54 0.39 13.61
N ARG A 63 6.32 0.12 13.12
CA ARG A 63 5.20 -0.24 14.01
C ARG A 63 5.23 -1.75 14.29
N SER A 64 5.61 -2.11 15.51
CA SER A 64 5.26 -3.44 16.04
C SER A 64 3.75 -3.64 15.92
N PRO A 65 3.26 -4.82 15.49
CA PRO A 65 1.86 -5.13 15.59
C PRO A 65 1.52 -5.06 17.08
N GLN A 66 0.60 -4.18 17.46
CA GLN A 66 0.03 -4.23 18.81
C GLN A 66 -0.81 -5.50 18.86
N LEU A 67 -0.15 -6.61 19.22
CA LEU A 67 -0.81 -7.83 19.65
C LEU A 67 -1.61 -7.47 20.90
N PRO A 68 -2.92 -7.75 20.95
CA PRO A 68 -3.62 -7.72 22.22
C PRO A 68 -3.03 -8.85 23.08
N TRP A 69 -2.64 -8.46 24.28
CA TRP A 69 -2.18 -9.28 25.40
C TRP A 69 -3.05 -10.53 25.62
#